data_AF-T0L1I2-F1
#
_entry.id   AF-T0L1I2-F1
#
_cell.length_a   1.000
_cell.length_b   1.000
_cell.length_c   1.000
_cell.angle_alpha   90.00
_cell.angle_beta   90.00
_cell.angle_gamma   90.00
#
_symmetry.space_group_name_H-M   'P 1'
#
loop_
_entity.id
_entity.type
_entity.pdbx_description
1 polymer ?
#
loop_
_entity_poly.entity_id
_entity_poly.type
_entity_poly.pdbx_seq_one_letter_code
_entity_poly.pdbx_strand_id
1 'polypeptide(L)'
;MSDDETVILNEFRKTSSLNEADKEIISNLTIQFCLFIGLVSCYLFLRPRIKWLYSPNILNKPNHPCFGYNGFFNWIVPIYTITDSKLLALIGLDAFMMLQTLKFIYRIFAFLCFTFLPILSYIYWHYPNDIKIIKNQFISRISIGNIKTDSVYYFMVPIALYIISF
;
A
#
# COMPACT_ATOMS: atom_id res chain seq x y z
N MET A 1 -33.77 26.27 14.27
CA MET A 1 -32.68 25.50 13.65
C MET A 1 -31.41 25.85 14.41
N SER A 2 -31.14 25.26 15.59
CA SER A 2 -29.97 25.69 16.38
C SER A 2 -29.45 24.73 17.44
N ASP A 3 -30.27 23.91 18.10
CA ASP A 3 -29.78 23.15 19.27
C ASP A 3 -29.53 21.66 19.00
N ASP A 4 -30.41 20.98 18.27
CA ASP A 4 -30.18 19.55 17.94
C ASP A 4 -28.98 19.34 17.01
N GLU A 5 -28.79 20.23 16.03
CA GLU A 5 -27.62 20.15 15.14
C GLU A 5 -26.31 20.38 15.91
N THR A 6 -26.29 21.27 16.91
CA THR A 6 -25.08 21.53 17.70
C THR A 6 -24.78 20.39 18.67
N VAL A 7 -25.80 19.72 19.21
CA VAL A 7 -25.63 18.51 20.02
C VAL A 7 -25.05 17.37 19.18
N ILE A 8 -25.62 17.12 18.00
CA ILE A 8 -25.17 16.07 17.08
C ILE A 8 -23.73 16.35 16.61
N LEU A 9 -23.40 17.60 16.25
CA LEU A 9 -22.03 17.97 15.87
C LEU A 9 -21.03 17.82 17.02
N ASN A 10 -21.44 18.11 18.27
CA ASN A 10 -20.58 17.90 19.44
C ASN A 10 -20.39 16.42 19.76
N GLU A 11 -21.39 15.58 19.50
CA GLU A 11 -21.28 14.12 19.63
C GLU A 11 -20.35 13.52 18.57
N PHE A 12 -20.47 13.94 17.30
CA PHE A 12 -19.52 13.58 16.24
C PHE A 12 -18.10 14.10 16.51
N ARG A 13 -17.95 15.28 17.12
CA ARG A 13 -16.64 15.81 17.54
C ARG A 13 -16.03 15.00 18.69
N LYS A 14 -16.87 14.47 19.58
CA LYS A 14 -16.43 13.65 20.73
C LYS A 14 -15.93 12.27 20.29
N THR A 15 -16.54 11.66 19.26
CA THR A 15 -16.06 10.41 18.65
C THR A 15 -14.83 10.59 17.75
N SER A 16 -14.57 11.81 17.27
CA SER A 16 -13.33 12.18 16.58
C SER A 16 -12.29 12.74 17.55
N SER A 17 -12.15 12.09 18.72
CA SER A 17 -11.03 12.39 19.60
C SER A 17 -9.73 12.00 18.86
N LEU A 18 -8.88 12.97 18.55
CA LEU A 18 -7.65 12.77 17.76
C LEU A 18 -6.74 11.67 18.36
N ASN A 19 -6.86 11.41 19.67
CA ASN A 19 -6.13 10.35 20.37
C ASN A 19 -6.60 8.93 20.03
N GLU A 20 -7.82 8.74 19.52
CA GLU A 20 -8.32 7.43 19.08
C GLU A 20 -8.04 7.16 17.61
N ALA A 21 -7.70 8.17 16.81
CA ALA A 21 -7.47 8.04 15.37
C ALA A 21 -6.41 6.98 15.02
N ASP A 22 -5.28 6.95 15.75
CA ASP A 22 -4.23 5.95 15.54
C ASP A 22 -4.74 4.52 15.82
N LYS A 23 -5.54 4.35 16.86
CA LYS A 23 -6.13 3.06 17.24
C LYS A 23 -7.11 2.59 16.17
N GLU A 24 -7.91 3.49 15.61
CA GLU A 24 -8.84 3.16 14.52
C GLU A 24 -8.13 2.80 13.21
N ILE A 25 -7.02 3.47 12.89
CA ILE A 25 -6.21 3.10 11.72
C ILE A 25 -5.61 1.70 11.91
N ILE A 26 -5.05 1.43 13.10
CA ILE A 26 -4.46 0.11 13.41
C ILE A 26 -5.54 -0.98 13.40
N SER A 27 -6.72 -0.72 13.95
CA SER A 27 -7.83 -1.69 13.96
C SER A 27 -8.28 -2.02 12.53
N ASN A 28 -8.46 -1.00 11.68
CA ASN A 28 -8.85 -1.17 10.29
C ASN A 28 -7.78 -1.92 9.50
N LEU A 29 -6.51 -1.53 9.62
CA LEU A 29 -5.39 -2.21 8.98
C LEU A 29 -5.34 -3.69 9.40
N THR A 30 -5.54 -3.97 10.68
CA THR A 30 -5.57 -5.34 11.21
C THR A 30 -6.71 -6.15 10.59
N ILE A 31 -7.91 -5.59 10.51
CA ILE A 31 -9.08 -6.25 9.90
C ILE A 31 -8.81 -6.53 8.40
N GLN A 32 -8.33 -5.54 7.65
CA GLN A 32 -8.00 -5.71 6.24
C GLN A 32 -6.93 -6.78 6.02
N PHE A 33 -5.90 -6.80 6.87
CA PHE A 33 -4.84 -7.79 6.80
C PHE A 33 -5.34 -9.20 7.13
N CYS A 34 -6.20 -9.34 8.14
CA CYS A 34 -6.86 -10.61 8.46
C CYS A 34 -7.73 -11.11 7.29
N LEU A 35 -8.50 -10.23 6.66
CA LEU A 35 -9.30 -10.56 5.48
C LEU A 35 -8.42 -11.00 4.30
N PHE A 36 -7.32 -10.29 4.06
CA PHE A 36 -6.33 -10.65 3.04
C PHE A 36 -5.77 -12.06 3.29
N ILE A 37 -5.31 -12.35 4.51
CA ILE A 37 -4.82 -13.69 4.87
C ILE A 37 -5.90 -14.76 4.71
N GLY A 38 -7.14 -14.46 5.13
CA GLY A 38 -8.26 -15.38 4.98
C GLY A 38 -8.54 -15.71 3.51
N LEU A 39 -8.55 -14.70 2.64
CA LEU A 39 -8.76 -14.87 1.20
C LEU A 39 -7.61 -15.62 0.53
N VAL A 40 -6.36 -15.27 0.86
CA VAL A 40 -5.17 -15.97 0.34
C VAL A 40 -5.17 -17.43 0.80
N SER A 41 -5.48 -17.69 2.07
CA SER A 41 -5.58 -19.06 2.58
C SER A 41 -6.69 -19.83 1.85
N CYS A 42 -7.87 -19.24 1.72
CA CYS A 42 -8.99 -19.80 0.95
C CYS A 42 -8.56 -20.14 -0.49
N TYR A 43 -7.89 -19.20 -1.17
CA TYR A 43 -7.35 -19.42 -2.51
C TYR A 43 -6.35 -20.59 -2.55
N LEU A 44 -5.43 -20.67 -1.60
CA LEU A 44 -4.46 -21.76 -1.50
C LEU A 44 -5.13 -23.12 -1.26
N PHE A 45 -6.25 -23.18 -0.52
CA PHE A 45 -7.04 -24.40 -0.32
C PHE A 45 -7.88 -24.78 -1.55
N LEU A 46 -8.49 -23.80 -2.23
CA LEU A 46 -9.35 -24.03 -3.39
C LEU A 46 -8.58 -24.36 -4.65
N ARG A 47 -7.41 -23.74 -4.86
CA ARG A 47 -6.56 -23.90 -6.05
C ARG A 47 -6.25 -25.36 -6.40
N PRO A 48 -5.81 -26.25 -5.48
CA PRO A 48 -5.56 -27.65 -5.81
C PRO A 48 -6.85 -28.47 -6.03
N ARG A 49 -7.98 -28.06 -5.43
CA ARG A 49 -9.25 -28.80 -5.51
C ARG A 49 -10.08 -28.47 -6.75
N ILE A 50 -10.07 -27.21 -7.22
CA ILE A 50 -10.92 -26.74 -8.33
C ILE A 50 -10.05 -26.39 -9.56
N LYS A 51 -9.31 -27.38 -10.06
CA LYS A 51 -8.40 -27.20 -11.22
C LYS A 51 -9.12 -26.80 -12.51
N TRP A 52 -10.40 -27.13 -12.66
CA TRP A 52 -11.18 -26.75 -13.84
C TRP A 52 -11.39 -25.23 -13.95
N LEU A 53 -11.53 -24.54 -12.81
CA LEU A 53 -11.76 -23.09 -12.79
C LEU A 53 -10.45 -22.28 -12.81
N TYR A 54 -9.41 -22.77 -12.11
CA TYR A 54 -8.15 -22.06 -11.93
C TYR A 54 -7.05 -22.46 -12.93
N SER A 55 -7.30 -23.42 -13.83
CA SER A 55 -6.36 -23.79 -14.89
C SER A 55 -6.57 -22.92 -16.13
N PRO A 56 -5.49 -22.55 -16.84
CA PRO A 56 -5.60 -21.94 -18.17
C PRO A 56 -6.37 -22.85 -19.13
N ASN A 57 -6.93 -22.24 -20.18
CA ASN A 57 -7.81 -22.88 -21.16
C ASN A 57 -7.29 -24.26 -21.58
N ILE A 58 -8.16 -25.26 -21.40
CA ILE A 58 -7.90 -26.69 -21.57
C ILE A 58 -7.30 -27.08 -22.93
N LEU A 59 -7.51 -26.28 -23.98
CA LEU A 59 -7.00 -26.55 -25.33
C LEU A 59 -5.46 -26.49 -25.46
N ASN A 60 -4.76 -25.68 -24.65
CA ASN A 60 -3.29 -25.49 -24.75
C ASN A 60 -2.56 -25.82 -23.44
N LYS A 61 -3.11 -26.76 -22.66
CA LYS A 61 -2.64 -27.14 -21.34
C LYS A 61 -1.14 -27.48 -21.24
N PRO A 62 -0.52 -28.27 -22.14
CA PRO A 62 0.89 -28.67 -21.98
C PRO A 62 1.88 -27.56 -22.36
N ASN A 63 1.48 -26.58 -23.18
CA ASN A 63 2.35 -25.49 -23.63
C ASN A 63 2.30 -24.27 -22.71
N HIS A 64 1.41 -24.27 -21.71
CA HIS A 64 1.26 -23.15 -20.81
C HIS A 64 2.40 -23.15 -19.76
N PRO A 65 3.15 -22.03 -19.59
CA PRO A 65 4.30 -21.98 -18.70
C PRO A 65 3.96 -22.30 -17.24
N CYS A 66 2.71 -22.08 -16.81
CA CYS A 66 2.25 -22.40 -15.45
C CYS A 66 1.84 -23.87 -15.21
N PHE A 67 1.92 -24.77 -16.19
CA PHE A 67 1.37 -26.15 -16.09
C PHE A 67 2.08 -27.04 -15.03
N GLY A 68 3.37 -26.82 -14.79
CA GLY A 68 4.17 -27.61 -13.82
C GLY A 68 4.10 -27.14 -12.37
N TYR A 69 3.44 -26.01 -12.08
CA TYR A 69 3.56 -25.31 -10.80
C TYR A 69 2.41 -25.65 -9.84
N ASN A 70 2.38 -26.87 -9.32
CA ASN A 70 1.30 -27.38 -8.44
C ASN A 70 1.49 -27.10 -6.93
N GLY A 71 2.63 -26.57 -6.50
CA GLY A 71 2.87 -26.22 -5.09
C GLY A 71 2.07 -24.98 -4.62
N PHE A 72 1.91 -24.82 -3.30
CA PHE A 72 1.12 -23.74 -2.69
C PHE A 72 1.58 -22.33 -3.10
N PHE A 73 2.88 -22.04 -3.12
CA PHE A 73 3.42 -20.75 -3.57
C PHE A 73 4.10 -20.80 -4.94
N ASN A 74 4.07 -21.96 -5.59
CA ASN A 74 4.81 -22.19 -6.83
C ASN A 74 4.21 -21.41 -8.03
N TRP A 75 3.00 -20.88 -7.88
CA TRP A 75 2.34 -20.04 -8.90
C TRP A 75 2.98 -18.68 -9.11
N ILE A 76 3.80 -18.19 -8.16
CA ILE A 76 4.47 -16.90 -8.25
C ILE A 76 5.70 -16.97 -9.17
N VAL A 77 6.42 -18.09 -9.13
CA VAL A 77 7.64 -18.31 -9.93
C VAL A 77 7.45 -18.06 -11.43
N PRO A 78 6.43 -18.62 -12.12
CA PRO A 78 6.26 -18.38 -13.54
C PRO A 78 5.99 -16.90 -13.87
N ILE A 79 5.41 -16.11 -12.96
CA ILE A 79 5.15 -14.68 -13.17
C ILE A 79 6.48 -13.91 -13.39
N TYR A 80 7.55 -14.30 -12.67
CA TYR A 80 8.86 -13.66 -12.80
C TYR A 80 9.78 -14.31 -13.84
N THR A 81 9.54 -15.57 -14.19
CA THR A 81 10.45 -16.36 -15.03
C THR A 81 10.09 -16.27 -16.53
N ILE A 82 8.85 -15.94 -16.87
CA ILE A 82 8.40 -15.84 -18.28
C ILE A 82 9.00 -14.59 -18.94
N THR A 83 9.54 -14.76 -20.14
CA THR A 83 10.03 -13.67 -20.99
C THR A 83 8.88 -12.80 -21.52
N ASP A 84 9.06 -11.49 -21.56
CA ASP A 84 8.05 -10.52 -21.99
C ASP A 84 7.43 -10.84 -23.38
N SER A 85 8.23 -11.33 -24.33
CA SER A 85 7.74 -11.73 -25.66
C SER A 85 6.74 -12.90 -25.61
N LYS A 86 6.99 -13.89 -24.74
CA LYS A 86 6.07 -15.03 -24.52
C LYS A 86 4.84 -14.60 -23.72
N LEU A 87 5.01 -13.67 -22.79
CA LEU A 87 3.90 -13.10 -22.04
C LEU A 87 2.95 -12.36 -22.97
N LEU A 88 3.46 -11.46 -23.82
CA LEU A 88 2.66 -10.71 -24.79
C LEU A 88 1.81 -11.61 -25.70
N ALA A 89 2.41 -12.70 -26.20
CA ALA A 89 1.70 -13.67 -27.04
C ALA A 89 0.60 -14.44 -26.29
N LEU A 90 0.71 -14.58 -24.96
CA LEU A 90 -0.19 -15.37 -24.13
C LEU A 90 -1.43 -14.58 -23.66
N ILE A 91 -1.23 -13.35 -23.19
CA ILE A 91 -2.30 -12.53 -22.57
C ILE A 91 -2.83 -11.43 -23.50
N GLY A 92 -2.17 -11.20 -24.64
CA GLY A 92 -2.49 -10.11 -25.57
C GLY A 92 -1.91 -8.77 -25.15
N LEU A 93 -2.05 -7.77 -26.03
CA LEU A 93 -1.42 -6.45 -25.87
C LEU A 93 -1.97 -5.66 -24.67
N ASP A 94 -3.29 -5.62 -24.49
CA ASP A 94 -3.94 -4.79 -23.47
C ASP A 94 -3.54 -5.19 -22.03
N ALA A 95 -3.69 -6.47 -21.71
CA ALA A 95 -3.29 -7.03 -20.42
C ALA A 95 -1.77 -6.91 -20.18
N PHE A 96 -0.96 -7.06 -21.23
CA PHE A 96 0.49 -6.87 -21.15
C PHE A 96 0.86 -5.42 -20.78
N MET A 97 0.22 -4.44 -21.41
CA MET A 97 0.43 -3.02 -21.11
C MET A 97 0.00 -2.67 -19.67
N MET A 98 -1.10 -3.24 -19.17
CA MET A 98 -1.52 -3.08 -17.77
C MET A 98 -0.47 -3.62 -16.79
N LEU A 99 0.05 -4.84 -17.02
CA LEU A 99 1.08 -5.44 -16.16
C LEU A 99 2.38 -4.64 -16.19
N GLN A 100 2.80 -4.18 -17.38
CA GLN A 100 4.01 -3.36 -17.52
C GLN A 100 3.85 -2.01 -16.81
N THR A 101 2.67 -1.40 -16.89
CA THR A 101 2.33 -0.17 -16.17
C THR A 101 2.41 -0.39 -14.66
N LEU A 102 1.83 -1.47 -14.14
CA LEU A 102 1.90 -1.81 -12.72
C LEU A 102 3.35 -2.05 -12.25
N LYS A 103 4.15 -2.75 -13.06
CA LYS A 103 5.58 -2.99 -12.79
C LYS A 103 6.38 -1.69 -12.75
N PHE A 104 6.08 -0.75 -13.64
CA PHE A 104 6.70 0.57 -13.66
C PHE A 104 6.31 1.39 -12.43
N ILE A 105 5.03 1.43 -12.10
CA ILE A 105 4.50 2.09 -10.90
C ILE A 105 5.16 1.53 -9.64
N TYR A 106 5.23 0.21 -9.50
CA TYR A 106 5.89 -0.45 -8.36
C TYR A 106 7.36 -0.03 -8.23
N ARG A 107 8.11 0.04 -9.34
CA ARG A 107 9.52 0.45 -9.34
C ARG A 107 9.69 1.90 -8.88
N ILE A 108 8.85 2.82 -9.36
CA ILE A 108 8.87 4.23 -8.95
C ILE A 108 8.56 4.33 -7.44
N PHE A 109 7.46 3.73 -7.00
CA PHE A 109 7.09 3.77 -5.57
C PHE A 109 8.15 3.13 -4.68
N ALA A 110 8.76 2.02 -5.09
CA ALA A 110 9.85 1.39 -4.34
C ALA A 110 11.05 2.34 -4.24
N PHE A 111 11.47 2.94 -5.36
CA PHE A 111 12.57 3.91 -5.37
C PHE A 111 12.28 5.11 -4.45
N LEU A 112 11.06 5.67 -4.51
CA LEU A 112 10.63 6.77 -3.65
C LEU A 112 10.62 6.37 -2.17
N CYS A 113 10.10 5.19 -1.87
CA CYS A 113 10.02 4.62 -0.53
C CYS A 113 11.42 4.46 0.08
N PHE A 114 12.37 3.85 -0.64
CA PHE A 114 13.71 3.64 -0.12
C PHE A 114 14.55 4.92 -0.02
N THR A 115 14.34 5.89 -0.91
CA THR A 115 15.15 7.11 -0.93
C THR A 115 14.61 8.17 0.03
N PHE A 116 13.30 8.47 -0.03
CA PHE A 116 12.74 9.65 0.64
C PHE A 116 12.14 9.36 2.01
N LEU A 117 11.52 8.18 2.24
CA LEU A 117 11.01 7.86 3.58
C LEU A 117 12.07 7.93 4.68
N PRO A 118 13.29 7.37 4.53
CA PRO A 118 14.27 7.46 5.61
C PRO A 118 14.73 8.91 5.84
N ILE A 119 14.90 9.70 4.78
CA ILE A 119 15.31 11.12 4.89
C ILE A 119 14.24 11.93 5.63
N LEU A 120 12.97 11.81 5.23
CA LEU A 120 11.86 12.50 5.90
C LEU A 120 11.70 12.01 7.33
N SER A 121 11.70 10.69 7.56
CA SER A 121 11.55 10.10 8.89
C SER A 121 12.65 10.57 9.85
N TYR A 122 13.88 10.67 9.36
CA TYR A 122 15.02 11.18 10.13
C TYR A 122 14.80 12.65 10.56
N ILE A 123 14.38 13.51 9.63
CA ILE A 123 14.10 14.94 9.93
C ILE A 123 12.99 15.05 10.97
N TYR A 124 11.88 14.32 10.80
CA TYR A 124 10.75 14.39 11.72
C TYR A 124 11.06 13.86 13.12
N TRP A 125 11.97 12.90 13.25
CA TRP A 125 12.37 12.35 14.54
C TRP A 125 13.33 13.28 15.31
N HIS A 126 14.28 13.90 14.61
CA HIS A 126 15.30 14.74 15.24
C HIS A 126 14.82 16.17 15.59
N TYR A 127 13.82 16.70 14.88
CA TYR A 127 13.34 18.08 15.08
C TYR A 127 11.86 18.15 15.47
N PRO A 128 11.43 17.49 16.57
CA PRO A 128 10.04 17.53 16.99
C PRO A 128 9.68 18.90 17.58
N ASN A 129 8.45 19.34 17.33
CA ASN A 129 7.87 20.47 18.03
C ASN A 129 7.45 20.03 19.45
N ASP A 130 7.57 20.92 20.44
CA ASP A 130 7.35 20.57 21.85
C ASP A 130 5.87 20.51 22.25
N ILE A 131 4.97 20.55 21.28
CA ILE A 131 3.52 20.48 21.49
C ILE A 131 3.17 19.06 21.98
N LYS A 132 2.81 18.94 23.26
CA LYS A 132 2.46 17.67 23.93
C LYS A 132 1.37 16.86 23.20
N ILE A 133 0.44 17.53 22.51
CA ILE A 133 -0.64 16.90 21.73
C ILE A 133 -0.08 16.11 20.53
N ILE A 134 0.98 16.61 19.89
CA ILE A 134 1.61 15.98 18.72
C ILE A 134 2.44 14.77 19.13
N LYS A 135 3.02 14.77 20.34
CA LYS A 135 3.88 13.67 20.84
C LYS A 135 3.12 12.35 21.03
N ASN A 136 1.81 12.39 21.27
CA ASN A 136 1.01 11.20 21.54
C ASN A 136 0.46 10.50 20.28
N GLN A 137 0.56 11.13 19.10
CA GLN A 137 -0.02 10.60 17.86
C GLN A 137 1.07 10.33 16.81
N PHE A 138 1.05 9.13 16.23
CA PHE A 138 2.02 8.70 15.22
C PHE A 138 1.91 9.51 13.94
N ILE A 139 0.69 9.73 13.44
CA ILE A 139 0.46 10.46 12.19
C ILE A 139 0.85 11.93 12.32
N SER A 140 0.50 12.54 13.46
CA SER A 140 0.86 13.93 13.77
C SER A 140 2.37 14.13 13.85
N ARG A 141 3.13 13.11 14.25
CA ARG A 141 4.60 13.14 14.29
C ARG A 141 5.26 13.16 12.90
N ILE A 142 4.63 12.54 11.90
CA ILE A 142 5.14 12.46 10.51
C ILE A 142 4.64 13.65 9.67
N SER A 143 3.69 14.42 10.19
CA SER A 143 3.16 15.61 9.51
C SER A 143 4.15 16.78 9.54
N ILE A 144 4.12 17.61 8.50
CA ILE A 144 4.87 18.87 8.41
C ILE A 144 4.59 19.81 9.60
N GLY A 145 3.40 19.71 10.21
CA GLY A 145 3.03 20.49 11.39
C GLY A 145 3.87 20.18 12.65
N ASN A 146 4.64 19.09 12.64
CA ASN A 146 5.57 18.76 13.72
C ASN A 146 6.90 19.56 13.63
N ILE A 147 7.18 20.27 12.55
CA ILE A 147 8.41 21.06 12.39
C ILE A 147 8.16 22.51 12.85
N LYS A 148 9.09 23.11 13.60
CA LYS A 148 9.02 24.53 13.98
C LYS A 148 9.19 25.41 12.73
N THR A 149 8.21 26.29 12.47
CA THR A 149 8.16 27.16 11.28
C THR A 149 9.39 28.06 11.13
N ASP A 150 10.01 28.46 12.25
CA ASP A 150 11.18 29.35 12.24
C ASP A 150 12.51 28.63 11.93
N SER A 151 12.47 27.32 11.64
CA SER A 151 13.66 26.51 11.41
C SER A 151 13.99 26.34 9.92
N VAL A 152 15.28 26.35 9.58
CA VAL A 152 15.78 26.11 8.21
C VAL A 152 15.33 24.76 7.65
N TYR A 153 15.09 23.78 8.52
CA TYR A 153 14.62 22.44 8.17
C TYR A 153 13.21 22.43 7.57
N TYR A 154 12.39 23.44 7.84
CA TYR A 154 11.08 23.60 7.19
C TYR A 154 11.22 23.74 5.66
N PHE A 155 12.27 24.43 5.19
CA PHE A 155 12.55 24.60 3.75
C PHE A 155 13.13 23.35 3.10
N MET A 156 13.68 22.40 3.86
CA MET A 156 14.22 21.16 3.29
C MET A 156 13.10 20.23 2.77
N VAL A 157 11.91 20.26 3.36
CA VAL A 157 10.78 19.44 2.91
C VAL A 157 10.28 19.81 1.50
N PRO A 158 9.98 21.09 1.17
CA PRO A 158 9.59 21.45 -0.19
C PRO A 158 10.72 21.25 -1.22
N ILE A 159 12.00 21.38 -0.81
CA ILE A 159 13.14 21.05 -1.68
C ILE A 159 13.16 19.55 -2.01
N ALA A 160 12.96 18.68 -1.01
CA ALA A 160 12.85 17.24 -1.24
C ALA A 160 11.66 16.89 -2.15
N LEU A 161 10.51 17.56 -1.98
CA LEU A 161 9.36 17.39 -2.86
C LEU A 161 9.62 17.85 -4.30
N TYR A 162 10.36 18.95 -4.47
CA TYR A 162 10.78 19.40 -5.79
C TYR A 162 11.67 18.37 -6.48
N ILE A 163 12.61 17.77 -5.76
CA ILE A 163 13.48 16.69 -6.27
C ILE A 163 12.66 15.43 -6.62
N ILE A 164 11.59 15.12 -5.89
CA ILE A 164 10.68 14.00 -6.22
C ILE A 164 9.90 14.27 -7.52
N SER A 165 9.51 15.52 -7.74
CA SER A 165 8.68 15.90 -8.88
C SER A 165 9.46 16.08 -10.19
N PHE A 166 10.77 16.28 -10.11
CA PHE A 166 11.66 16.47 -11.25
C PHE A 166 12.22 15.13 -11.74
#